data_AF-A0A1M4VU73-F1
#
_entry.id   AF-A0A1M4VU73-F1
#
_cell.length_a   1.000
_cell.length_b   1.000
_cell.length_c   1.000
_cell.angle_alpha   90.00
_cell.angle_beta   90.00
_cell.angle_gamma   90.00
#
_symmetry.space_group_name_H-M   'P 1'
#
loop_
_entity.id
_entity.type
_entity.pdbx_description
1 polymer ?
#
loop_
_entity_poly.entity_id
_entity_poly.type
_entity_poly.pdbx_seq_one_letter_code
_entity_poly.pdbx_strand_id
1 'polypeptide(L)'
;MENEKLNSLKKTMRINIILYIIYGLFLMIETFDFLEMLHSKPADYSPTYSLVNVIFYQMEMFICFLCAFTLIILVSTKQSVKMLLFISLSLFIFRIGTVYYLYFYETEERWVPFIYKRANDFSMLFRRTLVPGQLIVGVISFWYSIKVLRADKK
;
A
#
# COMPACT_ATOMS: atom_id res chain seq x y z
N MET A 1 15.66 -27.78 3.23
CA MET A 1 14.97 -27.19 2.05
C MET A 1 13.64 -26.51 2.40
N GLU A 2 12.78 -27.09 3.25
CA GLU A 2 11.50 -26.48 3.66
C GLU A 2 11.68 -25.15 4.43
N ASN A 3 12.66 -25.12 5.34
CA ASN A 3 12.97 -23.94 6.16
C ASN A 3 13.47 -22.73 5.31
N GLU A 4 14.21 -22.99 4.22
CA GLU A 4 14.72 -21.93 3.32
C GLU A 4 13.60 -21.31 2.47
N LYS A 5 12.65 -22.12 1.99
CA LYS A 5 11.51 -21.64 1.19
C LYS A 5 10.57 -20.80 2.05
N LEU A 6 10.30 -21.24 3.29
CA LEU A 6 9.50 -20.47 4.24
C LEU A 6 10.20 -19.15 4.63
N ASN A 7 11.52 -19.18 4.82
CA ASN A 7 12.29 -17.97 5.12
C ASN A 7 12.29 -16.99 3.93
N SER A 8 12.38 -17.50 2.70
CA SER A 8 12.25 -16.68 1.48
C SER A 8 10.88 -16.02 1.37
N LEU A 9 9.80 -16.75 1.66
CA LEU A 9 8.45 -16.20 1.72
C LEU A 9 8.32 -15.09 2.78
N LYS A 10 8.83 -15.32 4.00
CA LYS A 10 8.80 -14.30 5.05
C LYS A 10 9.62 -13.07 4.67
N LYS A 11 10.74 -13.24 3.94
CA LYS A 11 11.54 -12.12 3.43
C LYS A 11 10.76 -11.28 2.44
N THR A 12 10.04 -11.89 1.50
CA THR A 12 9.20 -11.14 0.53
C THR A 12 8.04 -10.44 1.21
N MET A 13 7.40 -11.08 2.21
CA MET A 13 6.37 -10.43 3.03
C MET A 13 6.92 -9.20 3.77
N ARG A 14 8.14 -9.28 4.33
CA ARG A 14 8.81 -8.13 4.97
C ARG A 14 9.09 -6.97 4.03
N ILE A 15 9.49 -7.26 2.80
CA ILE A 15 9.65 -6.21 1.77
C ILE A 15 8.30 -5.54 1.51
N ASN A 16 7.22 -6.32 1.39
CA ASN A 16 5.90 -5.75 1.16
C ASN A 16 5.41 -4.91 2.35
N ILE A 17 5.69 -5.34 3.59
CA ILE A 17 5.43 -4.56 4.80
C ILE A 17 6.10 -3.19 4.71
N ILE A 18 7.39 -3.14 4.34
CA ILE A 18 8.14 -1.89 4.22
C ILE A 18 7.49 -0.99 3.16
N LEU A 19 7.12 -1.52 1.99
CA LEU A 19 6.47 -0.76 0.93
C LEU A 19 5.12 -0.17 1.37
N TYR A 20 4.31 -0.92 2.12
CA TYR A 20 3.06 -0.42 2.67
C TYR A 20 3.27 0.65 3.74
N ILE A 21 4.23 0.46 4.65
CA ILE A 21 4.52 1.44 5.71
C ILE A 21 5.04 2.75 5.12
N ILE A 22 6.05 2.68 4.25
CA ILE A 22 6.63 3.89 3.63
C ILE A 22 5.56 4.67 2.89
N TYR A 23 4.71 3.97 2.13
CA TYR A 23 3.65 4.64 1.38
C TYR A 23 2.53 5.20 2.28
N GLY A 24 2.14 4.47 3.32
CA GLY A 24 1.16 4.95 4.31
C GLY A 24 1.67 6.19 5.07
N LEU A 25 2.95 6.20 5.46
CA LEU A 25 3.58 7.37 6.09
C LEU A 25 3.66 8.56 5.12
N PHE A 26 3.96 8.31 3.85
CA PHE A 26 3.92 9.35 2.82
C PHE A 26 2.53 9.99 2.70
N LEU A 27 1.47 9.19 2.62
CA LEU A 27 0.09 9.69 2.58
C LEU A 27 -0.34 10.41 3.87
N MET A 28 0.21 10.00 5.02
CA MET A 28 0.01 10.67 6.29
C MET A 28 0.59 12.08 6.28
N ILE A 29 1.80 12.25 5.74
CA ILE A 29 2.43 13.57 5.58
C ILE A 29 1.56 14.45 4.66
N GLU A 30 1.13 13.93 3.51
CA GLU A 30 0.24 14.70 2.61
C GLU A 30 -1.09 15.10 3.28
N THR A 31 -1.59 14.26 4.18
CA THR A 31 -2.79 14.56 4.96
C THR A 31 -2.54 15.68 5.97
N PHE A 32 -1.40 15.67 6.67
CA PHE A 32 -1.03 16.74 7.61
C PHE A 32 -0.79 18.07 6.90
N ASP A 33 -0.08 18.05 5.78
CA ASP A 33 0.15 19.26 4.95
C ASP A 33 -1.20 19.88 4.54
N PHE A 34 -2.18 19.06 4.16
CA PHE A 34 -3.53 19.57 3.87
C PHE A 34 -4.22 20.18 5.09
N LEU A 35 -4.18 19.50 6.23
CA LEU A 35 -4.83 19.98 7.46
C LEU A 35 -4.21 21.30 7.93
N GLU A 36 -2.90 21.48 7.80
CA GLU A 36 -2.20 22.72 8.10
C GLU A 36 -2.66 23.87 7.19
N MET A 37 -2.87 23.60 5.90
CA MET A 37 -3.38 24.58 4.93
C MET A 37 -4.83 24.99 5.17
N LEU A 38 -5.64 24.18 5.85
CA LEU A 38 -6.97 24.60 6.31
C LEU A 38 -6.88 25.65 7.42
N HIS A 39 -5.83 25.61 8.24
CA HIS A 39 -5.65 26.49 9.39
C HIS A 39 -4.90 27.79 9.05
N SER A 40 -3.88 27.71 8.21
CA SER A 40 -3.02 28.85 7.85
C SER A 40 -2.95 29.01 6.34
N LYS A 41 -3.97 29.61 5.72
CA LYS A 41 -3.91 29.95 4.29
C LYS A 41 -2.87 31.05 4.09
N PRO A 42 -1.73 30.79 3.41
CA PRO A 42 -0.87 31.89 2.99
C PRO A 42 -1.63 32.73 1.95
N ALA A 43 -1.48 34.05 2.00
CA ALA A 43 -2.31 35.00 1.25
C ALA A 43 -2.34 34.76 -0.28
N ASP A 44 -1.29 34.15 -0.83
CA ASP A 44 -1.13 33.88 -2.26
C ASP A 44 -1.41 32.42 -2.67
N TYR A 45 -1.90 31.59 -1.75
CA TYR A 45 -2.14 30.17 -2.00
C TYR A 45 -3.58 29.77 -1.68
N SER A 46 -4.34 29.50 -2.73
CA SER A 46 -5.60 28.78 -2.64
C SER A 46 -5.32 27.27 -2.57
N PRO A 47 -5.85 26.54 -1.56
CA PRO A 47 -5.80 25.08 -1.58
C PRO A 47 -6.56 24.61 -2.81
N THR A 48 -5.86 23.92 -3.70
CA THR A 48 -6.46 23.41 -4.94
C THR A 48 -7.03 21.98 -4.74
N TYR A 49 -6.99 21.44 -3.51
CA TYR A 49 -7.66 20.20 -3.11
C TYR A 49 -9.09 20.44 -2.61
N SER A 50 -9.98 19.48 -2.89
CA SER A 50 -11.24 19.34 -2.17
C SER A 50 -11.09 18.38 -0.98
N LEU A 51 -11.98 18.49 0.01
CA LEU A 51 -12.10 17.54 1.12
C LEU A 51 -12.16 16.08 0.62
N VAL A 52 -12.77 15.87 -0.56
CA VAL A 52 -12.91 14.55 -1.18
C VAL A 52 -11.54 13.94 -1.42
N ASN A 53 -10.59 14.66 -2.04
CA ASN A 53 -9.27 14.12 -2.39
C ASN A 53 -8.49 13.66 -1.15
N VAL A 54 -8.62 14.39 -0.05
CA VAL A 54 -7.95 14.05 1.21
C VAL A 54 -8.55 12.81 1.85
N ILE A 55 -9.88 12.65 1.76
CA ILE A 55 -10.53 11.40 2.17
C ILE A 55 -9.99 10.22 1.37
N PHE A 56 -9.70 10.37 0.08
CA PHE A 56 -9.05 9.32 -0.73
C PHE A 56 -7.65 8.98 -0.22
N TYR A 57 -6.83 9.98 0.09
CA TYR A 57 -5.48 9.75 0.63
C TYR A 57 -5.53 9.08 2.00
N GLN A 58 -6.47 9.48 2.86
CA GLN A 58 -6.70 8.85 4.16
C GLN A 58 -7.18 7.40 4.03
N MET A 59 -8.13 7.12 3.13
CA MET A 59 -8.58 5.76 2.86
C MET A 59 -7.43 4.88 2.38
N GLU A 60 -6.62 5.38 1.45
CA GLU A 60 -5.47 4.62 0.96
C GLU A 60 -4.40 4.42 2.04
N MET A 61 -4.16 5.41 2.89
CA MET A 61 -3.29 5.31 4.06
C MET A 61 -3.78 4.19 5.00
N PHE A 62 -5.07 4.17 5.34
CA PHE A 62 -5.65 3.12 6.18
C PHE A 62 -5.51 1.73 5.56
N ILE A 63 -5.76 1.61 4.25
CA ILE A 63 -5.57 0.37 3.50
C ILE A 63 -4.12 -0.10 3.59
N CYS A 64 -3.16 0.80 3.42
CA CYS A 64 -1.74 0.47 3.50
C CYS A 64 -1.35 -0.02 4.90
N PHE A 65 -1.76 0.70 5.95
CA PHE A 65 -1.48 0.27 7.32
C PHE A 65 -2.17 -1.04 7.68
N LEU A 66 -3.41 -1.24 7.26
CA LEU A 66 -4.13 -2.51 7.46
C LEU A 66 -3.38 -3.68 6.82
N CYS A 67 -2.94 -3.52 5.56
CA CYS A 67 -2.15 -4.53 4.87
C CYS A 67 -0.80 -4.78 5.57
N ALA A 68 -0.09 -3.72 5.97
CA ALA A 68 1.18 -3.82 6.68
C ALA A 68 1.03 -4.56 8.01
N PHE A 69 0.08 -4.16 8.86
CA PHE A 69 -0.13 -4.77 10.17
C PHE A 69 -0.56 -6.23 10.06
N THR A 70 -1.42 -6.56 9.10
CA THR A 70 -1.81 -7.95 8.85
C THR A 70 -0.59 -8.80 8.49
N LEU A 71 0.26 -8.33 7.58
CA LEU A 71 1.50 -9.03 7.22
C LEU A 71 2.50 -9.11 8.38
N ILE A 72 2.62 -8.07 9.20
CA ILE A 72 3.47 -8.07 10.41
C ILE A 72 3.02 -9.19 11.34
N ILE A 73 1.73 -9.30 11.61
CA ILE A 73 1.16 -10.36 12.47
C ILE A 73 1.50 -11.73 11.86
N LEU A 74 1.29 -11.94 10.56
CA LEU A 74 1.60 -13.21 9.88
C LEU A 74 3.08 -13.60 9.96
N VAL A 75 3.98 -12.64 9.77
CA VAL A 75 5.43 -12.91 9.78
C VAL A 75 5.93 -13.16 11.20
N SER A 76 5.39 -12.45 12.18
CA SER A 76 5.84 -12.46 13.59
C SER A 76 5.25 -13.61 14.40
N THR A 77 4.12 -14.18 13.97
CA THR A 77 3.49 -15.33 14.63
C THR A 77 3.81 -16.64 13.91
N LYS A 78 3.73 -17.77 14.63
CA LYS A 78 3.80 -19.10 14.01
C LYS A 78 2.44 -19.39 13.39
N GLN A 79 2.37 -19.31 12.07
CA GLN A 79 1.17 -19.63 11.30
C GLN A 79 1.40 -20.84 10.41
N SER A 80 0.34 -21.61 10.16
CA SER A 80 0.40 -22.69 9.18
C SER A 80 0.63 -22.14 7.78
N VAL A 81 1.29 -22.93 6.91
CA VAL A 81 1.55 -22.55 5.51
C VAL A 81 0.24 -22.25 4.77
N LYS A 82 -0.83 -23.00 5.07
CA LYS A 82 -2.18 -22.78 4.51
C LYS A 82 -2.74 -21.42 4.90
N MET A 83 -2.62 -21.04 6.18
CA MET A 83 -3.09 -19.74 6.65
C MET A 83 -2.26 -18.59 6.05
N LEU A 84 -0.93 -18.74 5.97
CA LEU A 84 -0.06 -17.77 5.29
C LEU A 84 -0.49 -17.55 3.84
N LEU A 85 -0.75 -18.62 3.10
CA LEU A 85 -1.18 -18.54 1.70
C LEU A 85 -2.56 -17.91 1.55
N PHE A 86 -3.53 -18.34 2.36
CA PHE A 86 -4.89 -17.82 2.30
C PHE A 86 -4.92 -16.31 2.58
N ILE A 87 -4.30 -15.87 3.68
CA ILE A 87 -4.31 -14.44 4.05
C ILE A 87 -3.50 -13.62 3.04
N SER A 88 -2.37 -14.12 2.54
CA SER A 88 -1.60 -13.42 1.50
C SER A 88 -2.39 -13.24 0.21
N LEU A 89 -3.15 -14.26 -0.21
CA LEU A 89 -3.99 -14.19 -1.39
C LEU A 89 -5.15 -13.21 -1.19
N SER A 90 -5.83 -13.28 -0.04
CA SER A 90 -6.91 -12.36 0.30
C SER A 90 -6.44 -10.90 0.33
N LEU A 91 -5.29 -10.62 0.94
CA LEU A 91 -4.69 -9.28 0.93
C LEU A 91 -4.30 -8.83 -0.48
N PHE A 92 -3.79 -9.73 -1.31
CA PHE A 92 -3.42 -9.40 -2.69
C PHE A 92 -4.64 -9.04 -3.54
N ILE A 93 -5.71 -9.82 -3.48
CA ILE A 93 -6.99 -9.54 -4.16
C ILE A 93 -7.58 -8.22 -3.65
N PHE A 94 -7.60 -8.03 -2.33
CA PHE A 94 -8.04 -6.79 -1.70
C PHE A 94 -7.23 -5.59 -2.19
N ARG A 95 -5.90 -5.72 -2.30
CA ARG A 95 -5.05 -4.63 -2.79
C ARG A 95 -5.30 -4.33 -4.26
N ILE A 96 -5.44 -5.35 -5.12
CA ILE A 96 -5.81 -5.13 -6.53
C ILE A 96 -7.16 -4.39 -6.62
N GLY A 97 -8.17 -4.85 -5.87
CA GLY A 97 -9.50 -4.26 -5.88
C GLY A 97 -9.49 -2.80 -5.42
N THR A 98 -8.77 -2.50 -4.34
CA THR A 98 -8.64 -1.12 -3.84
C THR A 98 -7.82 -0.24 -4.78
N VAL A 99 -6.75 -0.74 -5.40
CA VAL A 99 -6.01 0.03 -6.42
C VAL A 99 -6.90 0.30 -7.64
N TYR A 100 -7.65 -0.68 -8.13
CA TYR A 100 -8.59 -0.48 -9.22
C TYR A 100 -9.66 0.56 -8.87
N TYR A 101 -10.28 0.43 -7.69
CA TYR A 101 -11.32 1.35 -7.25
C TYR A 101 -10.81 2.77 -7.06
N LEU A 102 -9.67 2.92 -6.37
CA LEU A 102 -9.10 4.22 -6.09
C LEU A 102 -8.60 4.90 -7.37
N TYR A 103 -7.86 4.20 -8.24
CA TYR A 103 -7.11 4.82 -9.33
C TYR A 103 -7.76 4.74 -10.73
N PHE A 104 -8.65 3.77 -10.98
CA PHE A 104 -9.16 3.49 -12.33
C PHE A 104 -10.68 3.59 -12.47
N TYR A 105 -11.43 3.26 -11.43
CA TYR A 105 -12.89 3.18 -11.52
C TYR A 105 -13.60 4.52 -11.36
N GLU A 106 -13.07 5.43 -10.52
CA GLU A 106 -13.67 6.76 -10.34
C GLU A 106 -12.85 7.87 -11.03
N THR A 107 -13.59 8.80 -11.64
CA THR A 107 -13.21 9.75 -12.70
C THR A 107 -11.98 10.64 -12.42
N GLU A 108 -11.42 11.17 -13.52
CA GLU A 108 -10.19 11.99 -13.61
C GLU A 108 -10.11 13.17 -12.62
N GLU A 109 -11.23 13.67 -12.09
CA GLU A 109 -11.28 14.84 -11.20
C GLU A 109 -10.77 14.60 -9.77
N ARG A 110 -10.73 13.37 -9.26
CA ARG A 110 -10.18 13.06 -7.92
C ARG A 110 -8.66 13.04 -7.85
N TRP A 111 -8.03 12.79 -9.00
CA TRP A 111 -6.59 12.59 -9.11
C TRP A 111 -5.89 13.77 -9.75
N VAL A 112 -6.55 14.93 -9.91
CA VAL A 112 -5.84 16.16 -10.26
C VAL A 112 -5.16 16.67 -9.00
N PRO A 113 -3.84 16.47 -8.84
CA PRO A 113 -3.16 16.75 -7.59
C PRO A 113 -2.84 18.23 -7.64
N PHE A 114 -3.45 18.92 -6.71
CA PHE A 114 -3.56 20.34 -6.74
C PHE A 114 -3.12 20.83 -5.37
N ILE A 115 -1.82 20.65 -5.16
CA ILE A 115 -0.91 21.53 -4.41
C ILE A 115 0.24 21.76 -5.39
N TYR A 116 0.70 23.01 -5.50
CA TYR A 116 1.90 23.50 -6.17
C TYR A 116 2.51 22.56 -7.23
N LYS A 117 2.62 23.01 -8.49
CA LYS A 117 3.20 22.26 -9.62
C LYS A 117 4.40 21.34 -9.31
N ARG A 118 5.25 21.63 -8.31
CA ARG A 118 6.36 20.76 -7.86
C ARG A 118 6.02 19.63 -6.87
N ALA A 119 5.11 19.83 -5.92
CA ALA A 119 4.72 18.77 -4.97
C ALA A 119 3.93 17.66 -5.67
N ASN A 120 3.23 18.03 -6.73
CA ASN A 120 2.49 17.13 -7.61
C ASN A 120 3.41 16.05 -8.24
N ASP A 121 4.54 16.44 -8.81
CA ASP A 121 5.48 15.49 -9.44
C ASP A 121 6.06 14.50 -8.43
N PHE A 122 6.34 14.96 -7.20
CA PHE A 122 6.85 14.10 -6.13
C PHE A 122 5.78 13.11 -5.64
N SER A 123 4.53 13.57 -5.47
CA SER A 123 3.40 12.69 -5.10
C SER A 123 3.10 11.65 -6.18
N MET A 124 3.05 12.09 -7.44
CA MET A 124 2.86 11.19 -8.57
C MET A 124 3.99 10.17 -8.68
N LEU A 125 5.24 10.56 -8.42
CA LEU A 125 6.37 9.65 -8.38
C LEU A 125 6.13 8.55 -7.34
N PHE A 126 5.85 8.91 -6.08
CA PHE A 126 5.62 7.94 -5.00
C PHE A 126 4.47 6.99 -5.30
N ARG A 127 3.35 7.52 -5.81
CA ARG A 127 2.18 6.72 -6.24
C ARG A 127 2.56 5.73 -7.35
N ARG A 128 3.24 6.21 -8.41
CA ARG A 128 3.65 5.40 -9.57
C ARG A 128 4.74 4.39 -9.25
N THR A 129 5.50 4.56 -8.17
CA THR A 129 6.54 3.60 -7.78
C THR A 129 6.07 2.63 -6.70
N LEU A 130 5.48 3.12 -5.62
CA LEU A 130 5.19 2.32 -4.43
C LEU A 130 3.93 1.48 -4.61
N VAL A 131 2.89 1.99 -5.29
CA VAL A 131 1.66 1.21 -5.53
C VAL A 131 1.93 0.01 -6.46
N PRO A 132 2.58 0.17 -7.63
CA PRO A 132 2.98 -0.98 -8.44
C PRO A 132 3.99 -1.88 -7.72
N GLY A 133 4.91 -1.30 -6.94
CA GLY A 133 5.87 -2.06 -6.14
C GLY A 133 5.18 -3.02 -5.15
N GLN A 134 4.14 -2.56 -4.44
CA GLN A 134 3.35 -3.39 -3.52
C GLN A 134 2.71 -4.58 -4.24
N LEU A 135 2.17 -4.36 -5.45
CA LEU A 135 1.55 -5.41 -6.27
C LEU A 135 2.58 -6.40 -6.78
N ILE A 136 3.72 -5.94 -7.31
CA ILE A 136 4.79 -6.81 -7.82
C ILE A 136 5.33 -7.70 -6.69
N VAL A 137 5.63 -7.12 -5.52
CA VAL A 137 6.11 -7.89 -4.37
C VAL A 137 5.00 -8.81 -3.83
N GLY A 138 3.73 -8.42 -3.93
CA GLY A 138 2.57 -9.28 -3.66
C GLY A 138 2.55 -10.53 -4.53
N VAL A 139 2.73 -10.38 -5.85
CA VAL A 139 2.82 -11.50 -6.82
C VAL A 139 4.00 -12.41 -6.46
N ILE A 140 5.18 -11.83 -6.20
CA ILE A 140 6.37 -12.59 -5.82
C ILE A 140 6.11 -13.39 -4.53
N SER A 141 5.52 -12.75 -3.52
CA SER A 141 5.19 -13.42 -2.25
C SER A 141 4.19 -14.55 -2.47
N PHE A 142 3.16 -14.36 -3.30
CA PHE A 142 2.19 -15.41 -3.64
C PHE A 142 2.86 -16.59 -4.35
N TRP A 143 3.76 -16.32 -5.29
CA TRP A 143 4.54 -17.35 -5.98
C TRP A 143 5.39 -18.20 -5.02
N TYR A 144 6.04 -17.57 -4.04
CA TYR A 144 6.76 -18.29 -2.98
C TYR A 144 5.81 -19.09 -2.09
N SER A 145 4.63 -18.57 -1.74
CA SER A 145 3.62 -19.31 -0.97
C SER A 145 3.21 -20.61 -1.67
N ILE A 146 2.99 -20.59 -2.99
CA ILE A 146 2.67 -21.81 -3.77
C ILE A 146 3.84 -22.80 -3.71
N LYS A 147 5.09 -22.33 -3.85
CA LYS A 147 6.28 -23.19 -3.78
C LYS A 147 6.45 -23.85 -2.41
N VAL A 148 6.14 -23.14 -1.33
CA VAL A 148 6.15 -23.69 0.04
C VAL A 148 5.05 -24.73 0.20
N LEU A 149 3.81 -24.43 -0.22
CA LEU A 149 2.68 -25.36 -0.12
C LEU A 149 2.92 -26.68 -0.88
N ARG A 150 3.57 -26.62 -2.06
CA ARG A 150 3.93 -27.82 -2.82
C ARG A 150 5.02 -28.65 -2.16
N ALA A 151 5.87 -28.03 -1.35
CA ALA A 151 6.92 -28.72 -0.60
C ALA A 151 6.37 -29.39 0.66
N ASP A 152 5.40 -28.76 1.32
CA ASP A 152 4.69 -29.29 2.52
C ASP A 152 3.84 -30.54 2.23
N LYS A 153 3.48 -30.77 0.96
CA LYS A 153 2.74 -31.96 0.51
C LYS A 153 3.61 -33.16 0.12
N LYS A 154 4.93 -33.00 0.07
CA LYS A 154 5.90 -34.05 -0.28
C LYS A 154 6.57 -34.59 0.97
#